data_AF-A0A537HG03-F1
#
_entry.id   AF-A0A537HG03-F1
#
_cell.length_a   1.000
_cell.length_b   1.000
_cell.length_c   1.000
_cell.angle_alpha   90.00
_cell.angle_beta   90.00
_cell.angle_gamma   90.00
#
_symmetry.space_group_name_H-M   'P 1'
#
loop_
_entity.id
_entity.type
_entity.pdbx_description
1 polymer ?
#
loop_
_entity_poly.entity_id
_entity_poly.type
_entity_poly.pdbx_seq_one_letter_code
_entity_poly.pdbx_strand_id
1 'polypeptide(L)'
;MGSLSSAKTLGGVGGILVFFPFLSLVGWILILQATKEISETVQDKSIFDDALLAAITAIIGAVVFVAFIVTGSIAGLFTFGLGFPRFLLFFGILGAFWVFTIISAIFLKRSYEKISQRLNVSAFATTGLLYLIGAALAIVFVGFLILLVALIFQVVAYFSIQDRPASQGWGQPAPQTLSSVPAPQQPAMSQQQPQVETRFCFKCGAKLPSVAVFCTSCGAKQA
;
A
#
# COMPACT_ATOMS: atom_id res chain seq x y z
N MET A 1 2.77 12.68 11.78
CA MET A 1 3.85 12.42 10.79
C MET A 1 4.15 10.92 10.63
N GLY A 2 3.30 10.01 11.12
CA GLY A 2 3.66 8.59 11.25
C GLY A 2 2.97 7.61 10.30
N SER A 3 1.82 7.93 9.70
CA SER A 3 1.01 6.92 9.00
C SER A 3 1.55 6.49 7.63
N LEU A 4 2.05 7.42 6.82
CA LEU A 4 2.50 7.11 5.44
C LEU A 4 3.82 6.33 5.39
N SER A 5 4.81 6.74 6.19
CA SER A 5 6.06 5.99 6.34
C SER A 5 5.82 4.60 6.96
N SER A 6 4.86 4.51 7.91
CA SER A 6 4.43 3.23 8.45
C SER A 6 3.74 2.37 7.39
N ALA A 7 2.88 2.92 6.53
CA ALA A 7 2.22 2.17 5.45
C ALA A 7 3.22 1.66 4.40
N LYS A 8 4.25 2.44 4.07
CA LYS A 8 5.34 2.09 3.13
C LYS A 8 6.20 0.96 3.71
N THR A 9 6.53 1.05 4.99
CA THR A 9 7.27 0.00 5.72
C THR A 9 6.41 -1.24 5.93
N LEU A 10 5.12 -1.10 6.29
CA LEU A 10 4.17 -2.21 6.44
C LEU A 10 3.93 -2.94 5.13
N GLY A 11 3.77 -2.22 4.02
CA GLY A 11 3.58 -2.80 2.69
C GLY A 11 4.82 -3.56 2.21
N GLY A 12 6.00 -2.99 2.40
CA GLY A 12 7.29 -3.62 2.06
C GLY A 12 7.58 -4.86 2.91
N VAL A 13 7.47 -4.75 4.24
CA VAL A 13 7.68 -5.86 5.18
C VAL A 13 6.59 -6.93 5.03
N GLY A 14 5.35 -6.53 4.79
CA GLY A 14 4.22 -7.43 4.56
C GLY A 14 4.42 -8.30 3.32
N GLY A 15 4.93 -7.74 2.21
CA GLY A 15 5.23 -8.51 0.99
C GLY A 15 6.30 -9.59 1.18
N ILE A 16 7.30 -9.33 2.03
CA ILE A 16 8.36 -10.30 2.38
C ILE A 16 7.83 -11.35 3.37
N LEU A 17 6.99 -10.96 4.33
CA LEU A 17 6.42 -11.87 5.34
C LEU A 17 5.46 -12.91 4.74
N VAL A 18 4.82 -12.61 3.60
CA VAL A 18 3.93 -13.56 2.91
C VAL A 18 4.65 -14.85 2.48
N PHE A 19 5.97 -14.80 2.26
CA PHE A 19 6.79 -15.98 1.91
C PHE A 19 7.00 -16.94 3.08
N PHE A 20 6.88 -16.49 4.32
CA PHE A 20 7.03 -17.35 5.49
C PHE A 20 5.66 -17.91 5.90
N PRO A 21 5.42 -19.24 5.79
CA PRO A 21 4.09 -19.82 6.01
C PRO A 21 3.53 -19.55 7.41
N PHE A 22 4.40 -19.40 8.42
CA PHE A 22 3.99 -19.07 9.79
C PHE A 22 3.69 -17.58 10.03
N LEU A 23 4.22 -16.68 9.20
CA LEU A 23 4.03 -15.22 9.30
C LEU A 23 3.10 -14.64 8.24
N SER A 24 2.64 -15.47 7.29
CA SER A 24 1.80 -15.05 6.17
C SER A 24 0.53 -14.32 6.62
N LEU A 25 -0.10 -14.76 7.72
CA LEU A 25 -1.25 -14.09 8.33
C LEU A 25 -0.93 -12.66 8.77
N VAL A 26 0.25 -12.45 9.37
CA VAL A 26 0.70 -11.12 9.79
C VAL A 26 0.89 -10.23 8.56
N GLY A 27 1.54 -10.73 7.50
CA GLY A 27 1.71 -9.99 6.25
C GLY A 27 0.39 -9.51 5.63
N TRP A 28 -0.63 -10.37 5.58
CA TRP A 28 -1.97 -10.01 5.11
C TRP A 28 -2.65 -8.94 5.99
N ILE A 29 -2.49 -9.01 7.31
CA ILE A 29 -2.99 -7.99 8.24
C ILE A 29 -2.30 -6.64 8.00
N LEU A 30 -0.97 -6.65 7.77
CA LEU A 30 -0.24 -5.42 7.49
C LEU A 30 -0.71 -4.76 6.17
N ILE A 31 -1.00 -5.55 5.14
CA ILE A 31 -1.52 -5.05 3.86
C ILE A 31 -2.92 -4.43 4.05
N LEU A 32 -3.80 -5.06 4.84
CA LEU A 32 -5.11 -4.50 5.17
C LEU A 32 -5.01 -3.20 5.97
N GLN A 33 -4.12 -3.15 6.97
CA GLN A 33 -3.88 -1.93 7.74
C GLN A 33 -3.36 -0.80 6.85
N ALA A 34 -2.40 -1.06 5.97
CA ALA A 34 -1.90 -0.07 5.02
C ALA A 34 -3.01 0.43 4.08
N THR A 35 -3.88 -0.48 3.60
CA THR A 35 -5.01 -0.11 2.73
C THR A 35 -6.07 0.71 3.48
N LYS A 36 -6.29 0.44 4.77
CA LYS A 36 -7.16 1.22 5.64
C LYS A 36 -6.67 2.66 5.77
N GLU A 37 -5.39 2.86 6.08
CA GLU A 37 -4.78 4.20 6.20
C GLU A 37 -4.92 5.00 4.89
N ILE A 38 -4.72 4.34 3.73
CA ILE A 38 -4.90 4.95 2.41
C ILE A 38 -6.37 5.33 2.18
N SER A 39 -7.32 4.46 2.53
CA SER A 39 -8.75 4.71 2.39
C SER A 39 -9.22 5.90 3.23
N GLU A 40 -8.72 6.03 4.46
CA GLU A 40 -8.99 7.17 5.35
C GLU A 40 -8.37 8.47 4.82
N THR A 41 -7.15 8.40 4.30
CA THR A 41 -6.43 9.54 3.71
C THR A 41 -7.11 10.05 2.44
N VAL A 42 -7.63 9.15 1.62
CA VAL A 42 -8.31 9.43 0.35
C VAL A 42 -9.81 9.72 0.54
N GLN A 43 -10.34 9.59 1.76
CA GLN A 43 -11.76 9.77 2.10
C GLN A 43 -12.71 8.89 1.25
N ASP A 44 -12.26 7.70 0.86
CA ASP A 44 -13.03 6.76 0.04
C ASP A 44 -13.05 5.37 0.71
N LYS A 45 -14.08 5.13 1.53
CA LYS A 45 -14.27 3.87 2.27
C LYS A 45 -14.38 2.65 1.36
N SER A 46 -14.84 2.85 0.12
CA SER A 46 -15.05 1.76 -0.83
C SER A 46 -13.75 1.08 -1.27
N ILE A 47 -12.60 1.74 -1.10
CA ILE A 47 -11.26 1.17 -1.32
C ILE A 47 -10.97 0.04 -0.33
N PHE A 48 -11.16 0.33 0.96
CA PHE A 48 -10.94 -0.63 2.02
C PHE A 48 -11.99 -1.74 1.99
N ASP A 49 -13.24 -1.41 1.72
CA ASP A 49 -14.32 -2.41 1.67
C ASP A 49 -14.07 -3.47 0.58
N ASP A 50 -13.63 -3.08 -0.63
CA ASP A 50 -13.27 -4.04 -1.67
C ASP A 50 -12.03 -4.89 -1.29
N ALA A 51 -11.01 -4.28 -0.67
CA ALA A 51 -9.82 -5.02 -0.22
C ALA A 51 -10.13 -5.99 0.93
N LEU A 52 -10.98 -5.58 1.87
CA LEU A 52 -11.43 -6.42 2.98
C LEU A 52 -12.26 -7.59 2.45
N LEU A 53 -13.13 -7.35 1.47
CA LEU A 53 -13.91 -8.40 0.83
C LEU A 53 -13.01 -9.41 0.08
N ALA A 54 -11.95 -8.92 -0.58
CA ALA A 54 -10.92 -9.77 -1.18
C ALA A 54 -10.25 -10.67 -0.13
N ALA A 55 -9.85 -10.09 1.00
CA ALA A 55 -9.17 -10.80 2.08
C ALA A 55 -10.07 -11.85 2.75
N ILE A 56 -11.31 -11.51 3.09
CA ILE A 56 -12.28 -12.45 3.68
C ILE A 56 -12.52 -13.63 2.73
N THR A 57 -12.70 -13.34 1.43
CA THR A 57 -12.91 -14.37 0.41
C THR A 57 -11.70 -15.32 0.30
N ALA A 58 -10.48 -14.77 0.33
CA ALA A 58 -9.26 -15.57 0.33
C ALA A 58 -9.14 -16.46 1.57
N ILE A 59 -9.46 -15.93 2.77
CA ILE A 59 -9.42 -16.67 4.03
C ILE A 59 -10.43 -17.83 4.01
N ILE A 60 -11.67 -17.57 3.59
CA ILE A 60 -12.70 -18.61 3.49
C ILE A 60 -12.24 -19.72 2.54
N GLY A 61 -11.75 -19.37 1.35
CA GLY A 61 -11.21 -20.33 0.39
C GLY A 61 -10.06 -21.17 0.97
N ALA A 62 -9.11 -20.51 1.66
CA ALA A 62 -7.97 -21.19 2.28
C ALA A 62 -8.39 -22.14 3.42
N VAL A 63 -9.32 -21.74 4.28
CA VAL A 63 -9.81 -22.58 5.39
C VAL A 63 -10.53 -23.82 4.85
N VAL A 64 -11.40 -23.66 3.85
CA VAL A 64 -12.10 -24.78 3.20
C VAL A 64 -11.09 -25.74 2.56
N PHE A 65 -10.07 -25.20 1.87
CA PHE A 65 -9.02 -26.01 1.26
C PHE A 65 -8.21 -26.76 2.33
N VAL A 66 -7.72 -26.10 3.38
CA VAL A 66 -6.93 -26.74 4.44
C VAL A 66 -7.73 -27.81 5.17
N ALA A 67 -9.00 -27.56 5.52
CA ALA A 67 -9.86 -28.56 6.15
C ALA A 67 -10.01 -29.83 5.29
N PHE A 68 -10.07 -29.66 3.97
CA PHE A 68 -10.11 -30.77 3.02
C PHE A 68 -8.79 -31.56 2.93
N ILE A 69 -7.65 -30.89 3.07
CA ILE A 69 -6.32 -31.53 3.12
C ILE A 69 -6.18 -32.35 4.41
N VAL A 70 -6.56 -31.78 5.57
CA VAL A 70 -6.41 -32.38 6.91
C VAL A 70 -7.28 -33.63 7.08
N THR A 71 -8.42 -33.72 6.40
CA THR A 71 -9.30 -34.90 6.41
C THR A 71 -8.71 -36.13 5.69
N GLY A 72 -7.45 -36.08 5.25
CA GLY A 72 -6.73 -37.23 4.68
C GLY A 72 -7.08 -37.50 3.21
N SER A 73 -7.81 -36.60 2.56
CA SER A 73 -8.30 -36.75 1.19
C SER A 73 -7.17 -36.89 0.17
N ILE A 74 -5.99 -36.30 0.42
CA ILE A 74 -4.80 -36.45 -0.44
C ILE A 74 -4.18 -37.85 -0.36
N ALA A 75 -4.03 -38.42 0.84
CA ALA A 75 -3.47 -39.75 1.01
C ALA A 75 -4.34 -40.83 0.35
N GLY A 76 -5.66 -40.62 0.37
CA GLY A 76 -6.65 -41.48 -0.28
C GLY A 76 -6.76 -41.36 -1.80
N LEU A 77 -6.06 -40.42 -2.46
CA LEU A 77 -6.06 -40.30 -3.94
C LEU A 77 -5.25 -41.41 -4.61
N PHE A 78 -4.20 -41.90 -3.94
CA PHE A 78 -3.29 -42.92 -4.47
C PHE A 78 -3.75 -44.37 -4.15
N THR A 79 -4.82 -44.53 -3.39
CA THR A 79 -5.38 -45.85 -3.06
C THR A 79 -6.20 -46.41 -4.22
N PHE A 80 -5.67 -47.42 -4.91
CA PHE A 80 -6.37 -48.18 -5.96
C PHE A 80 -7.72 -48.70 -5.45
N GLY A 81 -8.80 -48.49 -6.22
CA GLY A 81 -10.16 -48.96 -5.92
C GLY A 81 -11.10 -47.93 -5.26
N LEU A 82 -10.58 -46.94 -4.52
CA LEU A 82 -11.35 -45.81 -3.97
C LEU A 82 -11.03 -44.46 -4.67
N GLY A 83 -10.09 -44.49 -5.63
CA GLY A 83 -9.49 -43.29 -6.21
C GLY A 83 -10.40 -42.48 -7.14
N PHE A 84 -11.24 -43.10 -7.98
CA PHE A 84 -12.03 -42.36 -8.99
C PHE A 84 -13.06 -41.37 -8.42
N PRO A 85 -13.96 -41.74 -7.48
CA PRO A 85 -14.88 -40.76 -6.89
C PRO A 85 -14.15 -39.71 -6.06
N ARG A 86 -13.05 -40.07 -5.39
CA ARG A 86 -12.23 -39.17 -4.58
C ARG A 86 -11.41 -38.20 -5.45
N PHE A 87 -11.01 -38.63 -6.65
CA PHE A 87 -10.37 -37.80 -7.68
C PHE A 87 -11.33 -36.71 -8.18
N LEU A 88 -12.56 -37.07 -8.54
CA LEU A 88 -13.58 -36.09 -8.95
C LEU A 88 -13.85 -35.05 -7.86
N LEU A 89 -13.94 -35.50 -6.60
CA LEU A 89 -14.11 -34.62 -5.45
C LEU A 89 -12.91 -33.69 -5.25
N PHE A 90 -11.68 -34.20 -5.37
CA PHE A 90 -10.45 -33.40 -5.28
C PHE A 90 -10.39 -32.31 -6.36
N PHE A 91 -10.60 -32.66 -7.64
CA PHE A 91 -10.61 -31.68 -8.73
C PHE A 91 -11.77 -30.70 -8.63
N GLY A 92 -12.93 -31.13 -8.13
CA GLY A 92 -14.06 -30.25 -7.83
C GLY A 92 -13.72 -29.20 -6.78
N ILE A 93 -13.09 -29.59 -5.67
CA ILE A 93 -12.67 -28.67 -4.60
C ILE A 93 -11.51 -27.79 -5.07
N LEU A 94 -10.55 -28.33 -5.81
CA LEU A 94 -9.44 -27.56 -6.37
C LEU A 94 -9.96 -26.48 -7.34
N GLY A 95 -10.94 -26.83 -8.18
CA GLY A 95 -11.64 -25.89 -9.05
C GLY A 95 -12.42 -24.83 -8.26
N ALA A 96 -13.14 -25.22 -7.22
CA ALA A 96 -13.85 -24.29 -6.34
C ALA A 96 -12.87 -23.32 -5.65
N PHE A 97 -11.77 -23.83 -5.08
CA PHE A 97 -10.71 -23.01 -4.49
C PHE A 97 -10.15 -22.01 -5.51
N TRP A 98 -9.87 -22.48 -6.73
CA TRP A 98 -9.41 -21.62 -7.81
C TRP A 98 -10.42 -20.50 -8.14
N VAL A 99 -11.72 -20.80 -8.22
CA VAL A 99 -12.76 -19.78 -8.41
C VAL A 99 -12.76 -18.76 -7.27
N PHE A 100 -12.66 -19.20 -6.01
CA PHE A 100 -12.52 -18.30 -4.86
C PHE A 100 -11.29 -17.39 -4.96
N THR A 101 -10.14 -17.93 -5.42
CA THR A 101 -8.93 -17.13 -5.63
C THR A 101 -9.10 -16.07 -6.73
N ILE A 102 -9.83 -16.37 -7.81
CA ILE A 102 -10.16 -15.41 -8.86
C ILE A 102 -11.08 -14.31 -8.33
N ILE A 103 -12.14 -14.68 -7.60
CA ILE A 103 -13.07 -13.71 -7.02
C ILE A 103 -12.32 -12.75 -6.09
N SER A 104 -11.46 -13.29 -5.22
CA SER A 104 -10.58 -12.48 -4.36
C SER A 104 -9.69 -11.54 -5.17
N ALA A 105 -9.05 -12.03 -6.24
CA ALA A 105 -8.19 -11.21 -7.09
C ALA A 105 -8.94 -10.09 -7.83
N ILE A 106 -10.20 -10.32 -8.23
CA ILE A 106 -11.05 -9.29 -8.85
C ILE A 106 -11.33 -8.14 -7.86
N PHE A 107 -11.69 -8.47 -6.62
CA PHE A 107 -11.92 -7.47 -5.58
C PHE A 107 -10.64 -6.69 -5.26
N LEU A 108 -9.50 -7.38 -5.18
CA LEU A 108 -8.21 -6.75 -4.95
C LEU A 108 -7.82 -5.80 -6.09
N LYS A 109 -8.00 -6.22 -7.35
CA LYS A 109 -7.80 -5.35 -8.53
C LYS A 109 -8.65 -4.09 -8.43
N ARG A 110 -9.94 -4.22 -8.08
CA ARG A 110 -10.86 -3.09 -7.97
C ARG A 110 -10.39 -2.09 -6.91
N SER A 111 -9.92 -2.59 -5.76
CA SER A 111 -9.35 -1.73 -4.71
C SER A 111 -8.10 -0.98 -5.20
N TYR A 112 -7.15 -1.67 -5.84
CA TYR A 112 -5.95 -1.03 -6.37
C TYR A 112 -6.19 -0.06 -7.53
N GLU A 113 -7.18 -0.31 -8.39
CA GLU A 113 -7.59 0.65 -9.42
C GLU A 113 -8.12 1.94 -8.81
N LYS A 114 -8.97 1.84 -7.77
CA LYS A 114 -9.44 3.03 -7.04
C LYS A 114 -8.29 3.79 -6.39
N ILE A 115 -7.32 3.10 -5.80
CA ILE A 115 -6.12 3.73 -5.23
C ILE A 115 -5.34 4.46 -6.34
N SER A 116 -5.15 3.84 -7.50
CA SER A 116 -4.41 4.44 -8.63
C SER A 116 -5.06 5.73 -9.14
N GLN A 117 -6.40 5.76 -9.22
CA GLN A 117 -7.16 6.91 -9.70
C GLN A 117 -7.06 8.10 -8.74
N ARG A 118 -6.96 7.83 -7.44
CA ARG A 118 -6.96 8.85 -6.39
C ARG A 118 -5.55 9.37 -6.09
N LEU A 119 -4.55 8.51 -6.17
CA LEU A 119 -3.15 8.87 -5.95
C LEU A 119 -2.42 9.28 -7.24
N ASN A 120 -3.05 9.11 -8.41
CA ASN A 120 -2.46 9.36 -9.73
C ASN A 120 -1.16 8.55 -9.98
N VAL A 121 -1.08 7.34 -9.41
CA VAL A 121 0.06 6.42 -9.55
C VAL A 121 -0.40 5.14 -10.23
N SER A 122 0.03 4.92 -11.48
CA SER A 122 -0.37 3.77 -12.29
C SER A 122 0.18 2.43 -11.79
N ALA A 123 1.23 2.42 -10.96
CA ALA A 123 1.83 1.21 -10.41
C ALA A 123 0.84 0.35 -9.61
N PHE A 124 -0.14 0.97 -8.94
CA PHE A 124 -1.21 0.24 -8.24
C PHE A 124 -2.12 -0.52 -9.21
N ALA A 125 -2.53 0.11 -10.32
CA ALA A 125 -3.35 -0.56 -11.33
C ALA A 125 -2.60 -1.73 -11.98
N THR A 126 -1.31 -1.55 -12.29
CA THR A 126 -0.45 -2.62 -12.83
C THR A 126 -0.34 -3.78 -11.85
N THR A 127 -0.14 -3.50 -10.56
CA THR A 127 -0.07 -4.53 -9.51
C THR A 127 -1.35 -5.37 -9.46
N GLY A 128 -2.52 -4.73 -9.39
CA GLY A 128 -3.80 -5.43 -9.35
C GLY A 128 -4.08 -6.28 -10.58
N LEU A 129 -3.66 -5.80 -11.75
CA LEU A 129 -3.79 -6.54 -13.00
C LEU A 129 -2.88 -7.77 -13.05
N LEU A 130 -1.61 -7.63 -12.62
CA LEU A 130 -0.69 -8.76 -12.48
C LEU A 130 -1.21 -9.79 -11.49
N TYR A 131 -1.80 -9.35 -10.38
CA TYR A 131 -2.39 -10.25 -9.39
C TYR A 131 -3.57 -11.05 -9.96
N LEU A 132 -4.44 -10.40 -10.75
CA LEU A 132 -5.56 -11.05 -11.42
C LEU A 132 -5.10 -12.07 -12.47
N ILE A 133 -4.15 -11.68 -13.34
CA ILE A 133 -3.58 -12.59 -14.34
C ILE A 133 -2.87 -13.76 -13.65
N GLY A 134 -2.11 -13.49 -12.59
CA GLY A 134 -1.42 -14.51 -11.81
C GLY A 134 -2.38 -15.51 -11.16
N ALA A 135 -3.48 -15.02 -10.57
CA ALA A 135 -4.53 -15.87 -10.00
C ALA A 135 -5.22 -16.73 -11.06
N ALA A 136 -5.54 -16.15 -12.23
CA ALA A 136 -6.12 -16.90 -13.34
C ALA A 136 -5.18 -18.00 -13.85
N LEU A 137 -3.88 -17.71 -13.99
CA LEU A 137 -2.88 -18.66 -14.47
C LEU A 137 -2.31 -19.56 -13.35
N ALA A 138 -2.79 -19.47 -12.12
CA ALA A 138 -2.26 -20.22 -10.97
C ALA A 138 -2.30 -21.75 -11.17
N ILE A 139 -3.21 -22.24 -12.03
CA ILE A 139 -3.31 -23.66 -12.39
C ILE A 139 -2.03 -24.19 -13.07
N VAL A 140 -1.32 -23.35 -13.83
CA VAL A 140 -0.26 -23.82 -14.76
C VAL A 140 1.15 -23.65 -14.18
N PHE A 141 1.33 -23.48 -12.87
CA PHE A 141 2.61 -23.08 -12.21
C PHE A 141 3.14 -21.69 -12.64
N VAL A 142 2.98 -21.32 -13.91
CA VAL A 142 3.29 -20.01 -14.50
C VAL A 142 2.59 -18.89 -13.74
N GLY A 143 1.35 -19.10 -13.25
CA GLY A 143 0.66 -18.10 -12.43
C GLY A 143 1.41 -17.75 -11.15
N PHE A 144 2.14 -18.69 -10.54
CA PHE A 144 2.94 -18.41 -9.35
C PHE A 144 4.10 -17.44 -9.66
N LEU A 145 4.74 -17.58 -10.83
CA LEU A 145 5.75 -16.63 -11.29
C LEU A 145 5.16 -15.23 -11.51
N ILE A 146 3.96 -15.15 -12.09
CA ILE A 146 3.28 -13.87 -12.31
C ILE A 146 2.88 -13.22 -10.97
N LEU A 147 2.39 -13.99 -10.00
CA LEU A 147 2.10 -13.52 -8.65
C LEU A 147 3.37 -13.01 -7.94
N LEU A 148 4.51 -13.66 -8.17
CA LEU A 148 5.80 -13.22 -7.64
C LEU A 148 6.22 -11.87 -8.22
N VAL A 149 6.04 -11.67 -9.53
CA VAL A 149 6.24 -10.37 -10.17
C VAL A 149 5.25 -9.34 -9.60
N ALA A 150 3.98 -9.70 -9.41
CA ALA A 150 2.98 -8.83 -8.82
C ALA A 150 3.38 -8.33 -7.42
N LEU A 151 3.97 -9.19 -6.58
CA LEU A 151 4.48 -8.82 -5.25
C LEU A 151 5.60 -7.78 -5.32
N ILE A 152 6.52 -7.91 -6.28
CA ILE A 152 7.58 -6.90 -6.48
C ILE A 152 6.95 -5.56 -6.89
N PHE A 153 6.03 -5.59 -7.86
CA PHE A 153 5.32 -4.39 -8.31
C PHE A 153 4.49 -3.74 -7.19
N GLN A 154 3.91 -4.55 -6.31
CA GLN A 154 3.17 -4.07 -5.15
C GLN A 154 4.08 -3.26 -4.22
N VAL A 155 5.25 -3.78 -3.89
CA VAL A 155 6.25 -3.09 -3.07
C VAL A 155 6.68 -1.77 -3.74
N VAL A 156 6.96 -1.78 -5.04
CA VAL A 156 7.28 -0.56 -5.81
C VAL A 156 6.11 0.44 -5.81
N ALA A 157 4.86 -0.03 -5.92
CA ALA A 157 3.67 0.81 -5.89
C ALA A 157 3.51 1.50 -4.53
N TYR A 158 3.69 0.78 -3.42
CA TYR A 158 3.70 1.36 -2.08
C TYR A 158 4.84 2.36 -1.89
N PHE A 159 6.04 2.07 -2.41
CA PHE A 159 7.14 3.04 -2.36
C PHE A 159 6.90 4.27 -3.23
N SER A 160 6.10 4.13 -4.30
CA SER A 160 5.72 5.21 -5.22
C SER A 160 4.62 6.13 -4.68
N ILE A 161 3.96 5.77 -3.57
CA ILE A 161 3.11 6.73 -2.85
C ILE A 161 4.01 7.89 -2.42
N GLN A 162 3.78 9.07 -3.00
CA GLN A 162 4.47 10.28 -2.54
C GLN A 162 4.10 10.51 -1.08
N ASP A 163 5.09 10.83 -0.24
CA ASP A 163 4.89 11.19 1.17
C ASP A 163 4.08 12.50 1.35
N ARG A 164 3.45 13.01 0.28
CA ARG A 164 2.45 14.06 0.36
C ARG A 164 1.17 13.46 0.96
N PRO A 165 0.79 13.85 2.19
CA PRO A 165 -0.52 13.48 2.70
C PRO A 165 -1.59 14.00 1.75
N ALA A 166 -2.55 13.15 1.38
CA ALA A 166 -3.75 13.58 0.66
C ALA A 166 -4.68 14.46 1.52
N SER A 167 -4.19 15.00 2.63
CA SER A 167 -4.88 15.94 3.50
C SER A 167 -3.93 16.93 4.21
N GLN A 168 -3.08 17.64 3.45
CA GLN A 168 -2.69 19.00 3.87
C GLN A 168 -3.73 20.05 3.44
N GLY A 169 -5.00 19.70 3.63
CA GLY A 169 -6.12 20.61 3.69
C GLY A 169 -6.70 20.55 5.10
N TRP A 170 -6.39 21.58 5.87
CA TRP A 170 -6.98 21.96 7.17
C TRP A 170 -6.44 21.29 8.43
N GLY A 171 -5.41 21.94 9.00
CA GLY A 171 -5.12 21.93 10.43
C GLY A 171 -3.95 21.03 10.82
N GLN A 172 -2.77 21.62 10.99
CA GLN A 172 -1.82 21.41 12.10
C GLN A 172 -0.43 21.99 11.70
N PRO A 173 0.10 22.96 12.48
CA PRO A 173 1.50 23.39 12.36
C PRO A 173 2.45 22.26 12.75
N ALA A 174 3.54 22.09 12.01
CA ALA A 174 4.57 21.10 12.32
C ALA A 174 5.16 21.33 13.74
N PRO A 175 5.18 20.33 14.64
CA PRO A 175 5.98 20.40 15.86
C PRO A 175 7.46 20.47 15.49
N GLN A 176 8.05 21.65 15.72
CA GLN A 176 9.50 21.82 15.70
C GLN A 176 10.06 21.12 16.93
N THR A 177 10.89 20.12 16.67
CA THR A 177 11.69 19.42 17.66
C THR A 177 12.49 20.41 18.50
N LEU A 178 12.23 20.43 19.81
CA LEU A 178 13.16 20.98 20.78
C LEU A 178 14.52 20.28 20.61
N SER A 179 15.55 21.05 20.26
CA SER A 179 16.94 20.62 20.39
C SER A 179 17.71 21.73 21.09
N SER A 180 17.64 21.70 22.41
CA SER A 180 18.56 22.41 23.29
C SER A 180 19.86 21.61 23.38
N VAL A 181 20.86 21.99 22.60
CA VAL A 181 22.26 21.66 22.89
C VAL A 181 23.03 22.98 22.89
N PRO A 182 23.55 23.45 24.04
CA PRO A 182 24.43 24.61 24.07
C PRO A 182 25.78 24.20 23.47
N ALA A 183 26.15 24.80 22.34
CA ALA A 183 27.48 24.64 21.75
C ALA A 183 28.51 25.47 22.54
N PRO A 184 29.68 24.92 22.92
CA PRO A 184 30.78 25.69 23.48
C PRO A 184 31.33 26.68 22.44
N GLN A 185 31.59 27.90 22.91
CA GLN A 185 32.07 29.03 22.13
C GLN A 185 33.40 28.73 21.41
N GLN A 186 33.45 29.03 20.12
CA GLN A 186 34.69 29.27 19.39
C GLN A 186 34.71 30.73 18.87
N PRO A 187 35.87 31.43 18.90
CA PRO A 187 35.93 32.87 18.74
C PRO A 187 35.83 33.33 17.28
N ALA A 188 35.13 34.46 17.13
CA ALA A 188 35.00 35.38 16.00
C ALA A 188 35.89 35.16 14.75
N MET A 189 35.25 34.87 13.62
CA MET A 189 35.63 35.44 12.32
C MET A 189 34.38 35.98 11.61
N SER A 190 34.46 37.24 11.24
CA SER A 190 33.44 38.12 10.69
C SER A 190 32.87 37.65 9.34
N GLN A 191 31.56 37.41 9.29
CA GLN A 191 30.76 37.63 8.08
C GLN A 191 29.48 38.39 8.47
N GLN A 192 29.52 39.69 8.23
CA GLN A 192 28.38 40.58 8.40
C GLN A 192 27.38 40.29 7.28
N GLN A 193 26.43 39.38 7.53
CA GLN A 193 25.32 39.12 6.65
C GLN A 193 24.37 40.34 6.68
N PRO A 194 24.05 40.97 5.53
CA PRO A 194 23.15 42.11 5.50
C PRO A 194 21.81 41.71 6.12
N GLN A 195 21.34 42.48 7.10
CA GLN A 195 20.00 42.38 7.65
C GLN A 195 19.01 42.72 6.53
N VAL A 196 18.60 41.71 5.74
CA VAL A 196 17.56 41.87 4.73
C VAL A 196 16.25 42.01 5.49
N GLU A 197 15.83 43.25 5.72
CA GLU A 197 14.55 43.57 6.32
C GLU A 197 13.45 42.88 5.51
N THR A 198 12.71 41.97 6.13
CA THR A 198 11.71 41.15 5.44
C THR A 198 10.31 41.71 5.69
N ARG A 199 9.55 41.95 4.63
CA ARG A 199 8.14 42.36 4.67
C ARG A 199 7.21 41.20 4.32
N PHE A 200 5.96 41.27 4.74
CA PHE A 200 4.93 40.29 4.39
C PHE A 200 4.08 40.80 3.23
N CYS A 201 3.70 39.91 2.32
CA CYS A 201 2.77 40.20 1.23
C CYS A 201 1.37 40.51 1.78
N PHE A 202 0.78 41.66 1.42
CA PHE A 202 -0.56 42.04 1.87
C PHE A 202 -1.69 41.14 1.33
N LYS A 203 -1.45 40.41 0.22
CA LYS A 203 -2.47 39.56 -0.43
C LYS A 203 -2.42 38.10 0.01
N CYS A 204 -1.23 37.53 0.21
CA CYS A 204 -1.06 36.09 0.52
C CYS A 204 -0.25 35.79 1.79
N GLY A 205 0.29 36.80 2.47
CA GLY A 205 1.07 36.62 3.71
C GLY A 205 2.46 36.01 3.51
N ALA A 206 2.92 35.79 2.28
CA ALA A 206 4.26 35.28 2.01
C ALA A 206 5.34 36.27 2.49
N LYS A 207 6.43 35.74 3.08
CA LYS A 207 7.59 36.52 3.53
C LYS A 207 8.46 36.85 2.32
N LEU A 208 8.69 38.15 2.09
CA LEU A 208 9.44 38.67 0.95
C LEU A 208 10.56 39.59 1.45
N PRO A 209 11.69 39.68 0.74
CA PRO A 209 12.68 40.70 1.01
C PRO A 209 12.07 42.09 0.74
N SER A 210 12.40 43.11 1.54
CA SER A 210 11.83 44.46 1.46
C SER A 210 11.92 45.11 0.07
N VAL A 211 12.89 44.68 -0.75
CA VAL A 211 13.13 45.15 -2.12
C VAL A 211 12.27 44.48 -3.21
N ALA A 212 11.46 43.48 -2.87
CA ALA A 212 10.67 42.75 -3.87
C ALA A 212 9.45 43.56 -4.35
N VAL A 213 9.45 43.97 -5.62
CA VAL A 213 8.34 44.68 -6.30
C VAL A 213 7.14 43.75 -6.58
N PHE A 214 7.38 42.45 -6.69
CA PHE A 214 6.35 41.43 -6.96
C PHE A 214 6.49 40.26 -5.99
N CYS A 215 5.35 39.71 -5.57
CA CYS A 215 5.32 38.52 -4.73
C CYS A 215 5.59 37.27 -5.56
N THR A 216 6.65 36.52 -5.24
CA THR A 216 7.01 35.26 -5.92
C THR A 216 5.98 34.14 -5.74
N SER A 217 5.20 34.17 -4.66
CA SER A 217 4.18 33.15 -4.38
C SER A 217 2.81 33.41 -5.02
N CYS A 218 2.38 34.68 -5.20
CA CYS A 218 1.02 34.99 -5.67
C CYS A 218 0.96 35.97 -6.86
N GLY A 219 2.10 36.46 -7.34
CA GLY A 219 2.19 37.38 -8.47
C GLY A 219 1.70 38.81 -8.21
N ALA A 220 1.24 39.12 -6.99
CA ALA A 220 0.74 40.46 -6.67
C ALA A 220 1.87 41.49 -6.56
N LYS A 221 1.68 42.66 -7.19
CA LYS A 221 2.58 43.81 -7.06
C LYS A 221 2.54 44.35 -5.63
N GLN A 222 3.71 44.49 -5.02
CA GLN A 222 3.92 45.01 -3.69
C GLN A 222 4.17 46.52 -3.81
N ALA A 223 3.26 47.33 -3.25
CA ALA A 223 3.38 48.79 -3.22
C ALA A 223 4.39 49.25 -2.14
#